data_AF-A0A936W9N5-F1
#
_entry.id   AF-A0A936W9N5-F1
#
_cell.length_a   1.000
_cell.length_b   1.000
_cell.length_c   1.000
_cell.angle_alpha   90.00
_cell.angle_beta   90.00
_cell.angle_gamma   90.00
#
_symmetry.space_group_name_H-M   'P 1'
#
loop_
_entity.id
_entity.type
_entity.pdbx_description
1 polymer ?
#
loop_
_entity_poly.entity_id
_entity_poly.type
_entity_poly.pdbx_seq_one_letter_code
_entity_poly.pdbx_strand_id
1 'polypeptide(L)'
;MKKILYILLAVVFAAFAYLNLNDPDPVVWVLAYSAVAVLFAFAAFGRADRRISGYLALALGIWMLTMAPGMVDWMEMGMPSITSEMKATEPHIEVVREFLGLLIAVLCLLGLWASTPRGARMGG
;
A
#
# COMPACT_ATOMS: atom_id res chain seq x y z
N MET A 1 -7.05 -6.05 20.99
CA MET A 1 -6.89 -6.88 19.78
C MET A 1 -6.42 -6.08 18.56
N LYS A 2 -7.02 -4.92 18.21
CA LYS A 2 -6.59 -4.11 17.04
C LYS A 2 -5.14 -3.60 17.06
N LYS A 3 -4.59 -3.31 18.25
CA LYS A 3 -3.22 -2.78 18.41
C LYS A 3 -2.13 -3.68 17.81
N ILE A 4 -2.19 -4.99 18.06
CA ILE A 4 -1.19 -5.94 17.55
C ILE A 4 -1.24 -5.97 16.02
N LEU A 5 -2.45 -6.02 15.45
CA LEU A 5 -2.64 -5.96 14.00
C LEU A 5 -2.06 -4.66 13.41
N TYR A 6 -2.30 -3.51 14.04
CA TYR A 6 -1.76 -2.23 13.55
C TYR A 6 -0.23 -2.17 13.63
N ILE A 7 0.39 -2.72 14.68
CA ILE A 7 1.85 -2.83 14.76
C ILE A 7 2.37 -3.75 13.65
N LEU A 8 1.74 -4.90 13.44
CA LEU A 8 2.13 -5.83 12.38
C LEU A 8 2.04 -5.16 11.01
N LEU A 9 0.94 -4.48 10.70
CA LEU A 9 0.78 -3.75 9.45
C LEU A 9 1.83 -2.63 9.29
N ALA A 10 2.11 -1.88 10.36
CA ALA A 10 3.17 -0.87 10.34
C ALA A 10 4.55 -1.48 9.99
N VAL A 11 4.90 -2.61 10.59
CA VAL A 11 6.15 -3.32 10.32
C VAL A 11 6.18 -3.87 8.88
N VAL A 12 5.08 -4.45 8.41
CA VAL A 12 4.98 -4.96 7.03
C VAL A 12 5.16 -3.84 6.01
N PHE A 13 4.49 -2.70 6.17
CA PHE A 13 4.66 -1.58 5.25
C PHE A 13 6.03 -0.90 5.37
N ALA A 14 6.64 -0.89 6.56
CA ALA A 14 8.04 -0.46 6.70
C ALA A 14 9.00 -1.40 5.96
N ALA A 15 8.74 -2.71 6.00
CA ALA A 15 9.50 -3.69 5.22
C ALA A 15 9.30 -3.48 3.71
N PHE A 16 8.08 -3.18 3.25
CA PHE A 16 7.83 -2.83 1.85
C PHE A 16 8.63 -1.58 1.44
N ALA A 17 8.58 -0.52 2.23
CA ALA A 17 9.39 0.68 1.98
C ALA A 17 10.89 0.34 1.88
N TYR A 18 11.41 -0.49 2.79
CA TYR A 18 12.80 -0.92 2.75
C TYR A 18 13.16 -1.72 1.50
N LEU A 19 12.29 -2.66 1.08
CA LEU A 19 12.53 -3.48 -0.11
C LEU A 19 12.53 -2.65 -1.39
N ASN A 20 11.68 -1.62 -1.48
CA ASN A 20 11.57 -0.72 -2.64
C ASN A 20 12.77 0.24 -2.78
N LEU A 21 13.70 0.26 -1.82
CA LEU A 21 14.96 1.01 -1.98
C LEU A 21 15.82 0.51 -3.15
N ASN A 22 15.59 -0.73 -3.59
CA ASN A 22 16.30 -1.35 -4.71
C ASN A 22 15.60 -1.14 -6.07
N ASP A 23 14.43 -0.50 -6.10
CA ASP A 23 13.68 -0.28 -7.35
C ASP A 23 14.25 0.91 -8.16
N PRO A 24 13.97 0.99 -9.48
CA PRO A 24 14.46 2.07 -10.33
C PRO A 24 13.97 3.47 -9.92
N ASP A 25 12.76 3.58 -9.33
CA ASP A 25 12.21 4.82 -8.76
C ASP A 25 11.85 4.63 -7.27
N PRO A 26 12.85 4.59 -6.38
CA PRO A 26 12.62 4.21 -4.99
C PRO A 26 11.86 5.28 -4.20
N VAL A 27 11.91 6.55 -4.62
CA VAL A 27 11.46 7.67 -3.80
C VAL A 27 9.94 7.63 -3.61
N VAL A 28 9.18 7.48 -4.68
CA VAL A 28 7.70 7.50 -4.61
C VAL A 28 7.19 6.30 -3.81
N TRP A 29 7.77 5.12 -4.05
CA TRP A 29 7.40 3.89 -3.35
C TRP A 29 7.73 3.93 -1.85
N VAL A 30 8.94 4.34 -1.49
CA VAL A 30 9.36 4.49 -0.10
C VAL A 30 8.46 5.48 0.62
N LEU A 31 8.16 6.63 0.01
CA LEU A 31 7.28 7.64 0.61
C LEU A 31 5.86 7.11 0.81
N ALA A 32 5.29 6.44 -0.20
CA ALA A 32 3.95 5.87 -0.12
C ALA A 32 3.86 4.83 1.01
N TYR A 33 4.72 3.82 1.01
CA TYR A 33 4.68 2.76 2.02
C TYR A 33 5.07 3.25 3.42
N SER A 34 6.00 4.20 3.53
CA SER A 34 6.34 4.82 4.81
C SER A 34 5.17 5.62 5.39
N ALA A 35 4.42 6.35 4.57
CA ALA A 35 3.23 7.07 5.02
C ALA A 35 2.17 6.10 5.59
N VAL A 36 1.96 4.96 4.94
CA VAL A 36 1.06 3.90 5.44
C VAL A 36 1.58 3.32 6.74
N ALA A 37 2.87 3.01 6.83
CA ALA A 37 3.50 2.46 8.03
C ALA A 37 3.34 3.40 9.24
N VAL A 38 3.59 4.70 9.06
CA VAL A 38 3.46 5.72 10.11
C VAL A 38 2.00 5.83 10.58
N LEU A 39 1.03 5.81 9.67
CA LEU A 39 -0.38 5.87 10.06
C LEU A 39 -0.82 4.66 10.88
N PHE A 40 -0.38 3.46 10.51
CA PHE A 40 -0.66 2.26 11.30
C PHE A 40 0.06 2.28 12.66
N ALA A 41 1.29 2.81 12.72
CA ALA A 41 1.99 3.03 13.97
C ALA A 41 1.19 3.97 14.89
N PHE A 42 0.75 5.12 14.39
CA PHE A 42 -0.08 6.05 15.18
C PHE A 42 -1.43 5.43 15.58
N ALA A 43 -2.09 4.70 14.69
CA ALA A 43 -3.32 3.98 15.00
C ALA A 43 -3.12 2.95 16.14
N ALA A 44 -1.96 2.28 16.20
CA ALA A 44 -1.62 1.35 17.28
C ALA A 44 -1.56 2.03 18.66
N PHE A 45 -1.26 3.31 18.71
CA PHE A 45 -1.26 4.14 19.93
C PHE A 45 -2.55 4.93 20.14
N GLY A 46 -3.64 4.57 19.43
CA GLY A 46 -4.94 5.23 19.55
C GLY A 46 -5.03 6.59 18.85
N ARG A 47 -4.03 6.97 18.05
CA ARG A 47 -3.97 8.23 17.30
C ARG A 47 -4.34 8.01 15.83
N ALA A 48 -5.53 7.50 15.58
CA ALA A 48 -6.04 7.33 14.22
C ALA A 48 -6.87 8.55 13.81
N ASP A 49 -6.60 9.08 12.60
CA ASP A 49 -7.40 10.13 11.99
C ASP A 49 -8.09 9.58 10.74
N ARG A 50 -9.42 9.62 10.74
CA ARG A 50 -10.23 9.06 9.67
C ARG A 50 -10.05 9.81 8.35
N ARG A 51 -9.81 11.12 8.38
CA ARG A 51 -9.63 11.93 7.16
C ARG A 51 -8.30 11.57 6.51
N ILE A 52 -7.24 11.49 7.32
CA ILE A 52 -5.90 11.21 6.81
C ILE A 52 -5.85 9.81 6.18
N SER A 53 -6.40 8.78 6.85
CA SER A 53 -6.46 7.44 6.26
C SER A 53 -7.31 7.40 4.98
N GLY A 54 -8.41 8.17 4.92
CA GLY A 54 -9.27 8.25 3.75
C GLY A 54 -8.63 8.97 2.56
N TYR A 55 -7.97 10.11 2.79
CA TYR A 55 -7.27 10.84 1.74
C TYR A 55 -6.08 10.06 1.19
N LEU A 56 -5.32 9.38 2.07
CA LEU A 56 -4.22 8.53 1.60
C LEU A 56 -4.75 7.32 0.81
N ALA A 57 -5.85 6.69 1.26
CA ALA A 57 -6.48 5.60 0.51
C ALA A 57 -6.93 6.06 -0.88
N LEU A 58 -7.49 7.26 -0.99
CA LEU A 58 -7.91 7.84 -2.26
C LEU A 58 -6.70 8.13 -3.16
N ALA A 59 -5.66 8.76 -2.63
CA ALA A 59 -4.46 9.10 -3.40
C ALA A 59 -3.76 7.84 -3.95
N LEU A 60 -3.53 6.85 -3.09
CA LEU A 60 -2.92 5.58 -3.51
C LEU A 60 -3.85 4.77 -4.42
N GLY A 61 -5.17 4.85 -4.21
CA GLY A 61 -6.16 4.20 -5.07
C GLY A 61 -6.18 4.81 -6.48
N ILE A 62 -6.10 6.13 -6.61
CA ILE A 62 -5.98 6.79 -7.92
C ILE A 62 -4.69 6.36 -8.62
N TRP A 63 -3.57 6.34 -7.92
CA TRP A 63 -2.30 5.88 -8.48
C TRP A 63 -2.36 4.40 -8.90
N MET A 64 -2.93 3.54 -8.08
CA MET A 64 -3.15 2.12 -8.42
C MET A 64 -3.96 1.97 -9.72
N LEU A 65 -5.00 2.79 -9.92
CA LEU A 65 -5.84 2.73 -11.11
C LEU A 65 -5.09 3.10 -12.40
N THR A 66 -4.00 3.89 -12.33
CA THR A 66 -3.18 4.16 -13.52
C THR A 66 -2.45 2.92 -14.02
N MET A 67 -2.26 1.91 -13.16
CA MET A 67 -1.61 0.62 -13.47
C MET A 67 -2.62 -0.48 -13.82
N ALA A 68 -3.93 -0.20 -13.73
CA ALA A 68 -4.99 -1.18 -14.00
C ALA A 68 -4.92 -1.81 -15.40
N PRO A 69 -4.57 -1.08 -16.50
CA PRO A 69 -4.42 -1.71 -17.82
C PRO A 69 -3.37 -2.83 -17.82
N GLY A 70 -2.20 -2.62 -17.21
CA GLY A 70 -1.16 -3.65 -17.14
C GLY A 70 -1.57 -4.87 -16.31
N MET A 71 -2.40 -4.66 -15.27
CA MET A 71 -3.01 -5.78 -14.53
C MET A 71 -3.99 -6.57 -15.41
N VAL A 72 -4.79 -5.90 -16.25
CA VAL A 72 -5.69 -6.55 -17.20
C VAL A 72 -4.91 -7.34 -18.24
N ASP A 73 -3.90 -6.74 -18.84
CA ASP A 73 -3.03 -7.40 -19.83
C ASP A 73 -2.40 -8.68 -19.24
N TRP A 74 -1.93 -8.64 -17.99
CA TRP A 74 -1.39 -9.82 -17.31
C TRP A 74 -2.44 -10.92 -17.07
N MET A 75 -3.68 -10.55 -16.74
CA MET A 75 -4.77 -11.52 -16.61
C MET A 75 -5.12 -12.16 -17.96
N GLU A 76 -5.12 -11.38 -19.03
CA GLU A 76 -5.37 -11.87 -20.40
C GLU A 76 -4.24 -12.81 -20.88
N MET A 77 -3.00 -12.62 -20.43
CA MET A 77 -1.88 -13.53 -20.65
C MET A 77 -1.97 -14.85 -19.85
N GLY A 78 -3.04 -15.06 -19.06
CA GLY A 78 -3.26 -16.29 -18.29
C GLY A 78 -2.60 -16.30 -16.91
N MET A 79 -2.34 -15.12 -16.33
CA MET A 79 -1.78 -14.96 -14.99
C MET A 79 -0.43 -15.67 -14.78
N PRO A 80 0.57 -15.43 -15.64
CA PRO A 80 1.90 -16.03 -15.48
C PRO A 80 2.50 -15.67 -14.11
N SER A 81 3.40 -16.52 -13.59
CA SER A 81 3.96 -16.36 -12.24
C SER A 81 4.68 -15.02 -12.06
N ILE A 82 4.20 -14.24 -11.09
CA ILE A 82 4.76 -12.92 -10.69
C ILE A 82 5.96 -13.02 -9.74
N THR A 83 6.37 -14.24 -9.38
CA THR A 83 7.50 -14.51 -8.46
C THR A 83 8.75 -14.99 -9.19
N SER A 84 8.64 -15.18 -10.50
CA SER A 84 9.77 -15.56 -11.36
C SER A 84 10.84 -14.48 -11.32
N GLU A 85 12.12 -14.86 -11.31
CA GLU A 85 13.23 -13.90 -11.37
C GLU A 85 13.01 -12.94 -12.54
N MET A 86 13.20 -11.65 -12.29
CA MET A 86 13.22 -10.60 -13.31
C MET A 86 14.38 -10.89 -14.27
N LYS A 87 14.19 -11.81 -15.22
CA LYS A 87 14.85 -11.65 -16.50
C LYS A 87 14.34 -10.31 -17.01
N ALA A 88 15.26 -9.43 -17.38
CA ALA A 88 15.03 -8.04 -17.81
C ALA A 88 14.17 -7.90 -19.10
N THR A 89 13.24 -8.84 -19.34
CA THR A 89 12.47 -9.05 -20.56
C THR A 89 10.96 -8.98 -20.30
N GLU A 90 10.49 -8.90 -19.03
CA GLU A 90 9.05 -8.92 -18.71
C GLU A 90 8.59 -7.71 -17.85
N PRO A 91 8.46 -6.50 -18.45
CA PRO A 91 7.94 -5.29 -17.78
C PRO A 91 6.55 -5.47 -17.13
N HIS A 92 5.77 -6.43 -17.62
CA HIS A 92 4.43 -6.70 -17.12
C HIS A 92 4.42 -7.30 -15.71
N ILE A 93 5.47 -8.02 -15.30
CA ILE A 93 5.56 -8.59 -13.93
C ILE A 93 5.72 -7.48 -12.89
N GLU A 94 6.54 -6.47 -13.19
CA GLU A 94 6.78 -5.33 -12.31
C GLU A 94 5.49 -4.55 -12.04
N VAL A 95 4.77 -4.17 -13.10
CA VAL A 95 3.50 -3.44 -13.01
C VAL A 95 2.46 -4.20 -12.17
N VAL A 96 2.39 -5.52 -12.29
CA VAL A 96 1.46 -6.34 -11.50
C VAL A 96 1.86 -6.37 -10.02
N ARG A 97 3.15 -6.49 -9.71
CA ARG A 97 3.64 -6.47 -8.31
C ARG A 97 3.37 -5.12 -7.67
N GLU A 98 3.63 -4.03 -8.38
CA GLU A 98 3.36 -2.66 -7.97
C GLU A 98 1.85 -2.44 -7.72
N PHE A 99 1.00 -2.88 -8.67
CA PHE A 99 -0.45 -2.81 -8.54
C PHE A 99 -0.95 -3.56 -7.30
N LEU A 100 -0.50 -4.80 -7.09
CA LEU A 100 -0.90 -5.62 -5.94
C LEU A 100 -0.41 -5.02 -4.62
N GLY A 101 0.80 -4.45 -4.59
CA GLY A 101 1.33 -3.75 -3.42
C GLY A 101 0.47 -2.54 -3.04
N LEU A 102 0.07 -1.72 -4.02
CA LEU A 102 -0.86 -0.60 -3.81
C LEU A 102 -2.26 -1.08 -3.39
N LEU A 103 -2.76 -2.17 -3.98
CA LEU A 103 -4.05 -2.75 -3.61
C LEU A 103 -4.09 -3.14 -2.12
N ILE A 104 -3.05 -3.81 -1.63
CA ILE A 104 -2.93 -4.17 -0.22
C ILE A 104 -2.91 -2.90 0.65
N ALA A 105 -2.13 -1.88 0.28
CA ALA A 105 -2.09 -0.61 0.99
C ALA A 105 -3.47 0.06 1.07
N VAL A 106 -4.17 0.17 -0.05
CA VAL A 106 -5.52 0.77 -0.13
C VAL A 106 -6.52 0.00 0.73
N LEU A 107 -6.55 -1.33 0.63
CA LEU A 107 -7.48 -2.15 1.43
C LEU A 107 -7.21 -2.01 2.93
N CYS A 108 -5.94 -2.00 3.36
CA CYS A 108 -5.58 -1.76 4.74
C CYS A 108 -6.02 -0.36 5.21
N LEU A 109 -5.77 0.70 4.43
CA LEU A 109 -6.18 2.06 4.76
C LEU A 109 -7.71 2.23 4.82
N LEU A 110 -8.45 1.57 3.92
CA LEU A 110 -9.92 1.54 3.96
C LEU A 110 -10.44 0.79 5.19
N GLY A 111 -9.79 -0.31 5.58
CA GLY A 111 -10.07 -0.99 6.85
C GLY A 111 -9.83 -0.09 8.07
N LEU A 112 -8.71 0.65 8.07
CA LEU A 112 -8.41 1.64 9.11
C LEU A 112 -9.48 2.75 9.13
N TRP A 113 -9.83 3.30 7.97
CA TRP A 113 -10.86 4.32 7.81
C TRP A 113 -12.24 3.89 8.30
N ALA A 114 -12.64 2.65 7.98
CA ALA A 114 -13.93 2.09 8.40
C ALA A 114 -13.96 1.82 9.91
N SER A 115 -12.82 1.43 10.48
CA SER A 115 -12.69 1.15 11.91
C SER A 115 -12.54 2.39 12.80
N THR A 116 -12.26 3.55 12.21
CA THR A 116 -12.02 4.82 12.90
C THR A 116 -13.32 5.63 12.99
N PRO A 117 -13.74 6.12 14.19
CA PRO A 117 -14.95 6.91 14.34
C PRO A 117 -14.99 8.15 13.45
N ARG A 118 -16.19 8.56 12.98
CA ARG A 118 -16.36 9.68 12.03
C ARG A 118 -15.80 11.02 12.51
N GLY A 119 -15.63 11.19 13.82
CA GLY A 119 -15.10 12.41 14.45
C GLY A 119 -13.64 12.34 14.92
N ALA A 120 -12.95 11.21 14.79
CA ALA A 120 -11.57 11.07 15.28
C ALA A 120 -10.60 11.92 14.43
N ARG A 121 -9.80 12.76 15.11
CA ARG A 121 -8.83 13.67 14.50
C ARG A 121 -7.51 13.63 15.26
N MET A 122 -6.39 13.75 14.56
CA MET A 122 -5.12 14.00 15.24
C MET A 122 -5.10 15.45 15.76
N GLY A 123 -4.94 15.62 17.09
CA GLY A 123 -4.76 16.94 17.72
C GLY A 123 -6.06 17.66 18.16
N GLY A 124 -7.20 16.96 18.24
CA GLY A 124 -8.45 17.47 18.79
C GLY A 124 -8.80 16.88 20.15
#